data_AF-A0AAV1WLC1-F1
#
_entry.id   AF-A0AAV1WLC1-F1
#
_cell.length_a   1.000
_cell.length_b   1.000
_cell.length_c   1.000
_cell.angle_alpha   90.00
_cell.angle_beta   90.00
_cell.angle_gamma   90.00
#
_symmetry.space_group_name_H-M   'P 1'
#
loop_
_entity.id
_entity.type
_entity.pdbx_description
1 polymer ?
#
loop_
_entity_poly.entity_id
_entity_poly.type
_entity_poly.pdbx_seq_one_letter_code
_entity_poly.pdbx_strand_id
1 'polypeptide(L)'
;MASMRVLLLMLVVVVKRIEASGQRIGSEAPSPYLSPELTGQKLLVGANFASAGIGILNDTGIQFVGILRIFKQLALFQQYQQRLSAEVGAEKAQQIVKRALVLMTLGGNDFVNNYFLTPFSLRSQQFTIPQFCNYLITEYKKFLLLEVNMSRLWRLNIFKLVTAYDKNTKAKVIFALA
;
A
#
# COMPACT_ATOMS: atom_id res chain seq x y z
N MET A 1 22.52 13.85 18.16
CA MET A 1 22.26 12.73 17.22
C MET A 1 20.92 12.11 17.59
N ALA A 2 19.84 12.48 16.88
CA ALA A 2 18.48 12.07 17.26
C ALA A 2 18.09 10.80 16.49
N SER A 3 17.81 9.73 17.25
CA SER A 3 17.22 8.47 16.78
C SER A 3 15.87 8.75 16.11
N MET A 4 15.83 8.61 14.79
CA MET A 4 14.64 8.79 13.95
C MET A 4 13.83 7.48 13.95
N ARG A 5 12.69 7.44 14.66
CA ARG A 5 11.74 6.33 14.56
C ARG A 5 10.76 6.61 13.42
N VAL A 6 10.99 5.95 12.28
CA VAL A 6 10.14 6.01 11.09
C VAL A 6 8.95 5.06 11.29
N LEU A 7 7.74 5.59 11.25
CA LEU A 7 6.53 4.77 11.27
C LEU A 7 6.30 4.20 9.87
N LEU A 8 6.59 2.91 9.70
CA LEU A 8 6.26 2.12 8.51
C LEU A 8 4.73 2.16 8.32
N LEU A 9 4.25 2.77 7.24
CA LEU A 9 2.90 2.50 6.78
C LEU A 9 2.99 1.75 5.45
N MET A 10 2.42 0.55 5.50
CA MET A 10 2.42 -0.56 4.57
C MET A 10 1.22 -0.50 3.61
N LEU A 11 1.39 -0.89 2.33
CA LEU A 11 0.25 -1.32 1.52
C LEU A 11 -0.39 -2.55 2.18
N VAL A 12 -1.54 -2.36 2.82
CA VAL A 12 -2.27 -3.38 3.57
C VAL A 12 -3.55 -3.69 2.80
N VAL A 13 -3.49 -4.60 1.81
CA VAL A 13 -4.74 -5.12 1.24
C VAL A 13 -5.38 -6.09 2.26
N VAL A 14 -6.07 -5.55 3.26
CA VAL A 14 -6.82 -6.36 4.23
C VAL A 14 -8.11 -6.84 3.59
N VAL A 15 -8.04 -8.01 2.96
CA VAL A 15 -9.24 -8.76 2.62
C VAL A 15 -9.77 -9.42 3.89
N LYS A 16 -10.40 -8.64 4.77
CA LYS A 16 -11.07 -9.17 5.96
C LYS A 16 -12.57 -9.32 5.75
N ARG A 17 -13.07 -10.48 6.15
CA ARG A 17 -14.50 -10.71 6.34
C ARG A 17 -15.03 -9.76 7.43
N ILE A 18 -16.05 -8.97 7.10
CA ILE A 18 -16.90 -8.32 8.10
C ILE A 18 -17.91 -9.37 8.55
N GLU A 19 -17.88 -9.77 9.82
CA GLU A 19 -18.90 -10.65 10.39
C GLU A 19 -20.17 -9.87 10.73
N ALA A 20 -21.32 -10.51 10.54
CA ALA A 20 -22.64 -9.88 10.59
C ALA A 20 -23.06 -9.39 11.99
N SER A 21 -22.33 -9.75 13.05
CA SER A 21 -22.67 -9.44 14.45
C SER A 21 -22.17 -8.08 14.97
N GLY A 22 -21.59 -7.25 14.11
CA GLY A 22 -21.28 -5.86 14.44
C GLY A 22 -19.78 -5.55 14.45
N GLN A 23 -19.36 -4.80 13.43
CA GLN A 23 -18.23 -3.85 13.45
C GLN A 23 -16.91 -4.31 14.12
N ARG A 24 -16.56 -5.59 14.07
CA ARG A 24 -15.24 -6.07 14.49
C ARG A 24 -14.45 -6.49 13.26
N ILE A 25 -13.32 -5.81 13.04
CA ILE A 25 -12.24 -6.31 12.21
C ILE A 25 -11.81 -7.63 12.87
N GLY A 26 -11.81 -8.75 12.13
CA GLY A 26 -11.44 -10.07 12.68
C GLY A 26 -10.14 -10.03 13.51
N SER A 27 -9.91 -10.95 14.43
CA SER A 27 -8.77 -10.87 15.35
C SER A 27 -7.41 -11.13 14.68
N GLU A 28 -7.38 -11.95 13.62
CA GLU A 28 -6.14 -12.39 12.98
C GLU A 28 -5.65 -11.39 11.92
N ALA A 29 -4.36 -11.04 11.93
CA ALA A 29 -3.76 -10.17 10.93
C ALA A 29 -3.40 -10.98 9.65
N PRO A 30 -3.51 -10.39 8.45
CA PRO A 30 -3.14 -11.08 7.22
C PRO A 30 -1.64 -11.34 7.14
N SER A 31 -1.27 -12.54 6.72
CA SER A 31 0.14 -12.93 6.51
C SER A 31 0.74 -12.29 5.25
N PRO A 32 2.08 -12.14 5.17
CA PRO A 32 2.75 -11.74 3.94
C PRO A 32 2.38 -12.65 2.77
N TYR A 33 2.08 -12.07 1.61
CA TYR A 33 1.59 -12.82 0.45
C TYR A 33 2.57 -13.86 -0.07
N LEU A 34 3.87 -13.55 0.00
CA LEU A 34 4.95 -14.44 -0.39
C LEU A 34 5.31 -15.47 0.68
N SER A 35 4.61 -15.48 1.82
CA SER A 35 4.80 -16.53 2.82
C SER A 35 4.32 -17.88 2.25
N PRO A 36 5.13 -18.95 2.33
CA PRO A 36 4.70 -20.28 1.92
C PRO A 36 3.54 -20.80 2.79
N GLU A 37 3.32 -20.21 3.96
CA GLU A 37 2.24 -20.56 4.87
C GLU A 37 0.89 -19.92 4.51
N LEU A 38 0.85 -18.98 3.55
CA LEU A 38 -0.41 -18.37 3.13
C LEU A 38 -1.14 -19.33 2.17
N THR A 39 -1.82 -20.34 2.70
CA THR A 39 -2.58 -21.34 1.93
C THR A 39 -3.93 -21.65 2.58
N GLY A 40 -4.84 -22.27 1.82
CA GLY A 40 -6.14 -22.71 2.32
C GLY A 40 -6.93 -21.61 3.03
N GLN A 41 -7.37 -21.89 4.26
CA GLN A 41 -8.16 -20.95 5.06
C GLN A 41 -7.45 -19.63 5.36
N LYS A 42 -6.11 -19.58 5.40
CA LYS A 42 -5.37 -18.34 5.62
C LYS A 42 -5.57 -17.35 4.46
N LEU A 43 -5.87 -17.82 3.25
CA LEU A 43 -6.24 -16.93 2.14
C LEU A 43 -7.55 -16.17 2.42
N LEU A 44 -8.46 -16.74 3.22
CA LEU A 44 -9.75 -16.14 3.57
C LEU A 44 -9.64 -15.05 4.64
N VAL A 45 -8.54 -15.05 5.41
CA VAL A 45 -8.22 -14.00 6.40
C VAL A 45 -7.71 -12.72 5.72
N GLY A 46 -7.01 -12.88 4.59
CA GLY A 46 -6.44 -11.81 3.77
C GLY A 46 -4.95 -11.99 3.52
N ALA A 47 -4.31 -11.03 2.84
CA ALA A 47 -2.88 -11.09 2.52
C ALA A 47 -2.22 -9.71 2.60
N ASN A 48 -0.98 -9.66 3.07
CA ASN A 48 -0.17 -8.44 3.13
C ASN A 48 0.84 -8.42 1.96
N PHE A 49 0.77 -7.38 1.13
CA PHE A 49 1.62 -7.22 -0.06
C PHE A 49 2.73 -6.19 0.14
N ALA A 50 2.80 -5.57 1.32
CA ALA A 50 3.72 -4.47 1.57
C ALA A 50 5.19 -4.88 1.44
N SER A 51 5.96 -4.01 0.82
CA SER A 51 7.42 -4.03 0.85
C SER A 51 7.92 -2.89 1.73
N ALA A 52 8.94 -3.13 2.54
CA ALA A 52 9.64 -2.03 3.19
C ALA A 52 10.36 -1.15 2.15
N GLY A 53 10.53 0.13 2.47
CA GLY A 53 11.36 1.06 1.69
C GLY A 53 10.76 1.62 0.40
N ILE A 54 9.65 1.06 -0.11
CA ILE A 54 8.99 1.54 -1.32
C ILE A 54 8.24 2.86 -1.12
N GLY A 55 8.36 3.76 -2.10
CA GLY A 55 7.52 4.94 -2.25
C GLY A 55 6.63 4.90 -3.50
N ILE A 56 5.97 6.02 -3.77
CA ILE A 56 5.23 6.30 -5.00
C ILE A 56 6.19 6.30 -6.20
N LEU A 57 7.41 6.82 -6.02
CA LEU A 57 8.40 6.92 -7.08
C LEU A 57 9.20 5.63 -7.25
N ASN A 58 9.52 5.29 -8.50
CA ASN A 58 10.26 4.08 -8.85
C ASN A 58 11.73 4.10 -8.38
N ASP A 59 12.31 5.28 -8.17
CA ASP A 59 13.68 5.46 -7.68
C ASP A 59 13.78 5.47 -6.14
N THR A 60 12.65 5.60 -5.43
CA THR A 60 12.65 5.61 -3.96
C THR A 60 13.10 4.25 -3.39
N GLY A 61 14.05 4.25 -2.46
CA GLY A 61 14.50 3.01 -1.81
C GLY A 61 15.37 2.12 -2.70
N ILE A 62 15.94 2.63 -3.80
CA ILE A 62 16.84 1.87 -4.69
C ILE A 62 18.03 1.23 -3.96
N GLN A 63 18.42 1.76 -2.79
CA GLN A 63 19.44 1.18 -1.92
C GLN A 63 19.05 -0.18 -1.30
N PHE A 64 17.78 -0.56 -1.33
CA PHE A 64 17.31 -1.82 -0.79
C PHE A 64 17.18 -2.87 -1.91
N VAL A 65 17.80 -4.03 -1.70
CA VAL A 65 17.70 -5.17 -2.61
C VAL A 65 16.32 -5.81 -2.50
N GLY A 66 15.74 -6.22 -3.63
CA GLY A 66 14.52 -7.03 -3.64
C GLY A 66 13.23 -6.27 -3.32
N ILE A 67 13.19 -4.93 -3.45
CA ILE A 67 11.96 -4.16 -3.28
C ILE A 67 10.87 -4.65 -4.25
N LEU A 68 9.71 -5.00 -3.70
CA LEU A 68 8.51 -5.23 -4.51
C LEU A 68 7.89 -3.87 -4.85
N ARG A 69 8.18 -3.36 -6.04
CA ARG A 69 7.59 -2.13 -6.59
C ARG A 69 6.06 -2.24 -6.64
N ILE A 70 5.38 -1.10 -6.68
CA ILE A 70 3.92 -1.07 -6.48
C ILE A 70 3.16 -1.84 -7.57
N PHE A 71 3.66 -1.79 -8.81
CA PHE A 71 3.13 -2.61 -9.91
C PHE A 71 3.24 -4.10 -9.62
N LYS A 72 4.34 -4.54 -8.99
CA LYS A 72 4.51 -5.93 -8.59
C LYS A 72 3.54 -6.28 -7.46
N GLN A 73 3.33 -5.40 -6.49
CA GLN A 73 2.35 -5.62 -5.42
C GLN A 73 0.92 -5.74 -5.97
N LEU A 74 0.54 -4.93 -6.97
CA LEU A 74 -0.74 -5.09 -7.68
C LEU A 74 -0.84 -6.43 -8.41
N ALA A 75 0.22 -6.84 -9.11
CA ALA A 75 0.23 -8.14 -9.80
C ALA A 75 0.10 -9.31 -8.80
N LEU A 76 0.75 -9.22 -7.64
CA LEU A 76 0.59 -10.20 -6.56
C LEU A 76 -0.83 -10.19 -6.01
N PHE A 77 -1.49 -9.02 -5.91
CA PHE A 77 -2.89 -8.95 -5.52
C PHE A 77 -3.84 -9.59 -6.54
N GLN A 78 -3.57 -9.46 -7.84
CA GLN A 78 -4.33 -10.20 -8.87
C GLN A 78 -4.12 -11.71 -8.74
N GLN A 79 -2.88 -12.14 -8.50
CA GLN A 79 -2.57 -13.55 -8.28
C GLN A 79 -3.26 -14.08 -7.01
N TYR A 80 -3.34 -13.28 -5.94
CA TYR A 80 -4.09 -13.61 -4.75
C TYR A 80 -5.58 -13.87 -5.06
N GLN A 81 -6.20 -13.02 -5.88
CA GLN A 81 -7.61 -13.21 -6.27
C GLN A 81 -7.81 -14.52 -7.05
N GLN A 82 -6.87 -14.88 -7.92
CA GLN A 82 -6.90 -16.16 -8.63
C GLN A 82 -6.78 -17.35 -7.66
N ARG A 83 -5.82 -17.29 -6.73
CA ARG A 83 -5.63 -18.33 -5.70
C ARG A 83 -6.86 -18.47 -4.80
N LEU A 84 -7.44 -17.34 -4.39
CA LEU A 84 -8.68 -17.32 -3.62
C LEU A 84 -9.85 -17.93 -4.41
N SER A 85 -9.96 -17.60 -5.70
CA SER A 85 -10.99 -18.16 -6.58
C SER A 85 -10.83 -19.67 -6.77
N ALA A 86 -9.60 -20.18 -6.85
CA ALA A 86 -9.33 -21.61 -6.90
C ALA A 86 -9.72 -22.32 -5.59
N GLU A 87 -9.58 -21.65 -4.45
CA GLU A 87 -9.89 -22.20 -3.13
C GLU A 87 -11.40 -22.25 -2.83
N VAL A 88 -12.16 -21.21 -3.19
CA VAL A 88 -13.57 -21.07 -2.78
C VAL A 88 -14.58 -20.85 -3.92
N GLY A 89 -14.12 -20.90 -5.17
CA GLY A 89 -14.92 -20.57 -6.34
C GLY A 89 -14.97 -19.07 -6.64
N ALA A 90 -15.14 -18.73 -7.92
CA ALA A 90 -15.06 -17.36 -8.43
C ALA A 90 -16.08 -16.40 -7.81
N GLU A 91 -17.34 -16.80 -7.69
CA GLU A 91 -18.39 -15.96 -7.12
C GLU A 91 -18.13 -15.62 -5.65
N LYS A 92 -17.73 -16.61 -4.85
CA LYS A 92 -17.45 -16.43 -3.43
C LYS A 92 -16.19 -15.60 -3.21
N ALA A 93 -15.14 -15.83 -4.01
CA ALA A 93 -13.94 -15.00 -4.00
C ALA A 93 -14.26 -13.54 -4.32
N GLN A 94 -15.09 -13.29 -5.33
CA GLN A 94 -15.57 -11.94 -5.67
C GLN A 94 -16.30 -11.28 -4.50
N GLN A 95 -17.20 -12.01 -3.82
CA GLN A 95 -17.94 -11.49 -2.66
C GLN A 95 -17.01 -11.13 -1.49
N ILE A 96 -16.01 -11.99 -1.22
CA ILE A 96 -15.00 -11.76 -0.18
C ILE A 96 -14.22 -10.49 -0.49
N VAL A 97 -13.71 -10.37 -1.72
CA VAL A 97 -12.92 -9.24 -2.19
C VAL A 97 -13.73 -7.94 -2.22
N LYS A 98 -15.01 -7.99 -2.59
CA LYS A 98 -15.90 -6.82 -2.56
C LYS A 98 -16.20 -6.31 -1.14
N ARG A 99 -16.20 -7.20 -0.14
CA ARG A 99 -16.44 -6.88 1.27
C ARG A 99 -15.15 -6.61 2.05
N ALA A 100 -14.00 -6.75 1.40
CA ALA A 100 -12.69 -6.46 1.95
C ALA A 100 -12.53 -5.00 2.37
N LEU A 101 -11.64 -4.77 3.33
CA LEU A 101 -11.11 -3.46 3.66
C LEU A 101 -9.71 -3.30 3.04
N VAL A 102 -9.62 -2.71 1.86
CA VAL A 102 -8.30 -2.46 1.25
C VAL A 102 -7.71 -1.17 1.83
N LEU A 103 -6.58 -1.27 2.53
CA LEU A 103 -5.81 -0.14 3.06
C LEU A 103 -4.56 0.08 2.21
N MET A 104 -4.39 1.29 1.70
CA MET A 104 -3.20 1.64 0.93
C MET A 104 -2.49 2.84 1.55
N THR A 105 -1.18 2.69 1.77
CA THR A 105 -0.36 3.75 2.35
C THR A 105 0.99 3.83 1.67
N LEU A 106 1.28 4.99 1.09
CA LEU A 106 2.45 5.26 0.27
C LEU A 106 2.86 6.74 0.45
N GLY A 107 4.06 7.10 0.00
CA GLY A 107 4.55 8.49 0.04
C GLY A 107 5.60 8.75 1.11
N GLY A 108 5.47 8.14 2.30
CA GLY A 108 6.40 8.40 3.41
C GLY A 108 7.86 8.07 3.08
N ASN A 109 8.08 6.97 2.37
CA ASN A 109 9.43 6.59 1.94
C ASN A 109 9.99 7.50 0.85
N ASP A 110 9.18 8.19 0.05
CA ASP A 110 9.68 9.17 -0.93
C ASP A 110 10.31 10.38 -0.23
N PHE A 111 9.85 10.69 0.98
CA PHE A 111 10.52 11.68 1.81
C PHE A 111 11.77 11.12 2.48
N VAL A 112 11.67 9.99 3.18
CA VAL A 112 12.78 9.49 4.01
C VAL A 112 13.90 8.88 3.17
N ASN A 113 13.55 8.08 2.17
CA ASN A 113 14.48 7.30 1.36
C ASN A 113 14.79 7.93 0.01
N ASN A 114 14.39 9.19 -0.21
CA ASN A 114 14.71 9.93 -1.43
C ASN A 114 14.97 11.42 -1.11
N TYR A 115 13.96 12.18 -0.69
CA TYR A 115 14.08 13.63 -0.48
C TYR A 115 15.02 14.04 0.66
N PHE A 116 14.95 13.36 1.81
CA PHE A 116 15.74 13.64 3.02
C PHE A 116 16.82 12.60 3.29
N LEU A 117 17.10 11.70 2.34
CA LEU A 117 18.04 10.59 2.53
C LEU A 117 19.43 11.09 2.93
N THR A 118 19.92 12.12 2.25
CA THR A 118 21.17 12.82 2.56
C THR A 118 20.94 14.32 2.57
N PRO A 119 21.81 15.11 3.25
CA PRO A 119 21.92 16.53 2.97
C PRO A 119 22.11 16.74 1.46
N PHE A 120 21.37 17.68 0.88
CA PHE A 120 21.41 17.97 -0.57
C PHE A 120 21.19 16.73 -1.46
N SER A 121 20.25 15.84 -1.13
CA SER A 121 19.81 14.79 -2.04
C SER A 121 19.44 15.37 -3.42
N LEU A 122 19.59 14.60 -4.49
CA LEU A 122 19.20 15.02 -5.84
C LEU A 122 17.76 15.56 -5.87
N ARG A 123 16.84 14.91 -5.14
CA ARG A 123 15.44 15.35 -5.04
C ARG A 123 15.27 16.68 -4.31
N SER A 124 16.02 16.92 -3.24
CA SER A 124 15.97 18.20 -2.51
C SER A 124 16.58 19.37 -3.30
N GLN A 125 17.51 19.09 -4.22
CA GLN A 125 18.06 20.09 -5.14
C GLN A 125 17.10 20.38 -6.31
N GLN A 126 16.35 19.36 -6.77
CA GLN A 126 15.41 19.49 -7.88
C GLN A 126 14.11 20.20 -7.48
N PHE A 127 13.63 19.97 -6.25
CA PHE A 127 12.30 20.40 -5.83
C PHE A 127 12.34 21.04 -4.44
N THR A 128 11.64 22.16 -4.28
CA THR A 128 11.15 22.60 -2.97
C THR A 128 10.14 21.59 -2.42
N ILE A 129 9.89 21.58 -1.10
CA ILE A 129 8.92 20.65 -0.49
C ILE A 129 7.53 20.74 -1.14
N PRO A 130 6.94 21.94 -1.41
CA PRO A 130 5.64 22.02 -2.08
C PRO A 130 5.67 21.45 -3.50
N GLN A 131 6.73 21.71 -4.28
CA GLN A 131 6.89 21.14 -5.62
C GLN A 131 7.01 19.61 -5.56
N PHE A 132 7.73 19.08 -4.58
CA PHE A 132 7.86 17.64 -4.40
C PHE A 132 6.52 16.99 -4.01
N CYS A 133 5.73 17.63 -3.14
CA CYS A 133 4.37 17.16 -2.83
C CYS A 133 3.49 17.11 -4.10
N ASN A 134 3.50 18.16 -4.92
CA ASN A 134 2.76 18.20 -6.19
C ASN A 134 3.23 17.11 -7.17
N TYR A 135 4.54 16.88 -7.23
CA TYR A 135 5.11 15.80 -8.02
C TYR A 135 4.62 14.42 -7.54
N LEU A 136 4.68 14.14 -6.24
CA LEU A 136 4.18 12.89 -5.66
C LEU A 136 2.68 12.69 -5.91
N ILE A 137 1.86 13.74 -5.77
CA ILE A 137 0.42 13.67 -6.07
C ILE A 137 0.20 13.35 -7.54
N THR A 138 0.99 13.94 -8.45
CA THR A 138 0.89 13.70 -9.89
C THR A 138 1.24 12.25 -10.24
N GLU A 139 2.34 11.73 -9.70
CA GLU A 139 2.72 10.31 -9.90
C GLU A 139 1.72 9.36 -9.26
N TYR A 140 1.19 9.69 -8.08
CA TYR A 140 0.16 8.90 -7.43
C TYR A 140 -1.13 8.84 -8.25
N LYS A 141 -1.55 9.95 -8.87
CA LYS A 141 -2.72 9.96 -9.76
C LYS A 141 -2.56 9.01 -10.96
N LYS A 142 -1.37 8.92 -11.55
CA LYS A 142 -1.10 7.95 -12.63
C LYS A 142 -1.31 6.52 -12.13
N PHE A 143 -0.82 6.22 -10.93
CA PHE A 143 -1.03 4.93 -10.29
C PHE A 143 -2.53 4.66 -10.05
N LEU A 144 -3.28 5.63 -9.53
CA LEU A 144 -4.73 5.47 -9.31
C LEU A 144 -5.51 5.23 -10.59
N LEU A 145 -5.15 5.89 -11.70
CA LEU A 145 -5.79 5.67 -13.00
C LEU A 145 -5.56 4.24 -13.50
N LEU A 146 -4.35 3.71 -13.33
CA LEU A 146 -4.04 2.32 -13.66
C LEU A 146 -4.84 1.36 -12.78
N GLU A 147 -4.93 1.63 -11.48
CA GLU A 147 -5.75 0.85 -10.55
C GLU A 147 -7.23 0.89 -10.95
N VAL A 148 -7.82 2.04 -11.29
CA VAL A 148 -9.23 2.15 -11.70
C VAL A 148 -9.51 1.31 -12.96
N ASN A 149 -8.61 1.35 -13.94
CA ASN A 149 -8.74 0.52 -15.14
C ASN A 149 -8.69 -0.99 -14.80
N MET A 150 -7.84 -1.38 -13.85
CA MET A 150 -7.72 -2.78 -13.39
C MET A 150 -8.89 -3.20 -12.49
N SER A 151 -9.43 -2.27 -11.70
CA SER A 151 -10.54 -2.46 -10.75
C SER A 151 -11.90 -2.45 -11.43
N ARG A 152 -12.00 -1.99 -12.68
CA ARG A 152 -13.25 -2.04 -13.45
C ARG A 152 -13.78 -3.47 -13.62
N LEU A 153 -12.90 -4.47 -13.49
CA LEU A 153 -13.24 -5.90 -13.45
C LEU A 153 -13.73 -6.37 -12.08
N TRP A 154 -13.39 -5.67 -10.98
CA TRP A 154 -13.71 -6.04 -9.60
C TRP A 154 -13.92 -4.78 -8.74
N ARG A 155 -15.18 -4.37 -8.49
CA ARG A 155 -15.48 -3.17 -7.67
C ARG A 155 -15.04 -3.40 -6.21
N LEU A 156 -13.98 -2.71 -5.79
CA LEU A 156 -13.40 -2.76 -4.45
C LEU A 156 -13.83 -1.56 -3.60
N ASN A 157 -13.98 -1.77 -2.28
CA ASN A 157 -14.05 -0.68 -1.30
C ASN A 157 -12.63 -0.36 -0.81
N ILE A 158 -11.96 0.59 -1.48
CA ILE A 158 -10.57 0.94 -1.18
C ILE A 158 -10.51 2.21 -0.35
N PHE A 159 -9.89 2.13 0.83
CA PHE A 159 -9.54 3.30 1.64
C PHE A 159 -8.11 3.72 1.30
N LYS A 160 -7.98 4.89 0.66
CA LYS A 160 -6.71 5.42 0.17
C LYS A 160 -6.20 6.50 1.12
N LEU A 161 -5.09 6.21 1.81
CA LEU A 161 -4.39 7.19 2.62
C LEU A 161 -3.02 7.48 2.00
N VAL A 162 -2.79 8.70 1.57
CA VAL A 162 -1.42 9.20 1.33
C VAL A 162 -0.98 9.92 2.59
N THR A 163 0.10 9.44 3.21
CA THR A 163 0.64 10.05 4.42
C THR A 163 1.93 10.79 4.08
N ALA A 164 1.93 12.10 4.26
CA ALA A 164 3.15 12.91 4.26
C ALA A 164 3.51 13.26 5.71
N TYR A 165 4.81 13.36 6.01
CA TYR A 165 5.30 13.71 7.34
C TYR A 165 6.09 15.00 7.25
N ASP A 166 5.65 16.02 8.00
CA ASP A 166 6.38 17.25 8.18
C ASP A 166 7.27 17.16 9.42
N LYS A 167 8.59 17.20 9.17
CA LYS A 167 9.63 17.10 10.20
C LYS A 167 9.71 18.32 11.12
N ASN A 168 9.27 19.49 10.68
CA ASN A 168 9.37 20.73 11.46
C ASN A 168 8.18 20.88 12.41
N THR A 169 6.99 20.45 11.98
CA THR A 169 5.76 20.53 12.78
C THR A 169 5.45 19.22 13.52
N LYS A 170 6.19 18.13 13.24
CA LYS A 170 5.89 16.76 13.69
C LYS A 170 4.48 16.29 13.30
N ALA A 171 3.87 16.92 12.28
CA ALA A 171 2.52 16.62 11.85
C ALA A 171 2.53 15.52 10.78
N LYS A 172 1.63 14.53 10.94
CA LYS A 172 1.23 13.64 9.85
C LYS A 172 0.17 14.37 9.04
N VAL A 173 0.48 14.69 7.79
CA VAL A 173 -0.52 15.16 6.83
C VAL A 173 -1.11 13.92 6.16
N ILE A 174 -2.34 13.59 6.54
CA ILE A 174 -3.11 12.53 5.90
C ILE A 174 -3.90 13.17 4.76
N PHE A 175 -3.57 12.83 3.52
CA PHE A 175 -4.44 13.06 2.39
C PHE A 175 -5.29 11.80 2.22
N ALA A 176 -6.55 11.87 2.65
CA ALA A 176 -7.57 10.92 2.24
C ALA A 176 -8.02 11.33 0.84
N LEU A 177 -7.82 10.46 -0.15
CA LEU A 177 -8.49 10.60 -1.44
C LEU A 177 -9.73 9.72 -1.36
N ALA A 178 -10.89 10.38 -1.24
CA ALA A 178 -12.20 9.74 -1.30
C ALA A 178 -12.42 9.09 -2.68
#